data_AF-A0A554JSV4-F1
#
_entry.id   AF-A0A554JSV4-F1
#
_cell.length_a   1.000
_cell.length_b   1.000
_cell.length_c   1.000
_cell.angle_alpha   90.00
_cell.angle_beta   90.00
_cell.angle_gamma   90.00
#
_symmetry.space_group_name_H-M   'P 1'
#
loop_
_entity.id
_entity.type
_entity.pdbx_description
1 polymer ?
#
loop_
_entity_poly.entity_id
_entity_poly.type
_entity_poly.pdbx_seq_one_letter_code
_entity_poly.pdbx_strand_id
1 'polypeptide(L)'
;LLETMVCDSQDPGKIVWVDMPRDINDHPLHGKSPRPSPAFIENFFLRHGFKIERYVTPDLNSRFNRYDWEPKNNNRVFIRNIGMKINIRRFWRFYRENDNG
;
A
#
# COMPACT_ATOMS: atom_id res chain seq x y z
N LEU A 1 -9.81 -9.47 -0.82
CA LEU A 1 -8.67 -8.87 -1.55
C LEU A 1 -8.50 -7.45 -1.07
N LEU A 2 -7.27 -6.94 -1.02
CA LEU A 2 -6.98 -5.55 -0.69
C LEU A 2 -5.94 -4.99 -1.64
N GLU A 3 -6.22 -3.81 -2.16
CA GLU A 3 -5.28 -3.01 -2.91
C GLU A 3 -5.22 -1.62 -2.28
N THR A 4 -4.03 -1.14 -1.95
CA THR A 4 -3.90 0.22 -1.42
C THR A 4 -2.53 0.83 -1.71
N MET A 5 -2.47 2.16 -1.61
CA MET A 5 -1.21 2.90 -1.61
C MET A 5 -0.52 2.76 -0.27
N VAL A 6 0.80 2.69 -0.32
CA VAL A 6 1.64 2.46 0.86
C VAL A 6 2.80 3.45 0.92
N CYS A 7 3.56 3.42 2.01
CA CYS A 7 4.87 4.05 2.09
C CYS A 7 6.01 3.02 1.96
N ASP A 8 7.16 3.48 1.47
CA ASP A 8 8.40 2.72 1.35
C ASP A 8 9.06 2.57 2.73
N SER A 9 8.55 1.61 3.50
CA SER A 9 9.05 1.23 4.82
C SER A 9 8.72 -0.23 5.12
N GLN A 10 9.54 -0.91 5.90
CA GLN A 10 9.28 -2.23 6.47
C GLN A 10 8.94 -2.17 7.97
N ASP A 11 8.84 -0.98 8.56
CA ASP A 11 8.46 -0.81 9.97
C ASP A 11 6.94 -1.08 10.13
N PRO A 12 6.53 -2.05 10.97
CA PRO A 12 5.13 -2.41 11.16
C PRO A 12 4.30 -1.37 11.93
N GLY A 13 4.91 -0.32 12.46
CA GLY A 13 4.23 0.84 13.06
C GLY A 13 4.12 2.05 12.11
N LYS A 14 4.66 1.97 10.89
CA LYS A 14 4.81 3.15 10.04
C LYS A 14 3.54 3.49 9.26
N ILE A 15 3.13 4.75 9.40
CA ILE A 15 2.12 5.40 8.55
C ILE A 15 2.65 6.78 8.15
N VAL A 16 2.62 7.09 6.85
CA VAL A 16 2.90 8.42 6.34
C VAL A 16 1.59 9.09 5.96
N TRP A 17 1.36 10.29 6.47
CA TRP A 17 0.19 11.09 6.12
C TRP A 17 0.51 11.99 4.94
N VAL A 18 -0.33 11.93 3.90
CA VAL A 18 -0.18 12.73 2.69
C VAL A 18 -1.33 13.72 2.61
N ASP A 19 -1.01 15.00 2.47
CA ASP A 19 -2.01 16.02 2.20
C ASP A 19 -2.60 15.80 0.80
N MET A 20 -3.93 15.71 0.76
CA MET A 20 -4.68 15.51 -0.46
C MET A 20 -5.27 16.85 -0.92
N PRO A 21 -5.19 17.17 -2.22
CA PRO A 21 -5.96 18.26 -2.80
C PRO A 21 -7.45 18.11 -2.49
N ARG A 22 -8.14 19.24 -2.22
CA ARG A 22 -9.55 19.27 -1.81
C ARG A 22 -10.52 18.79 -2.89
N ASP A 23 -10.05 18.73 -4.13
CA ASP A 23 -10.76 18.35 -5.35
C ASP A 23 -10.64 16.85 -5.69
N ILE A 24 -9.90 16.05 -4.90
CA ILE A 24 -9.81 14.60 -5.11
C ILE A 24 -10.93 13.87 -4.35
N ASN A 25 -11.80 13.18 -5.11
CA ASN A 25 -12.93 12.36 -4.64
C ASN A 25 -12.54 11.06 -3.89
N ASP A 26 -11.38 10.99 -3.24
CA ASP A 26 -10.94 9.80 -2.47
C ASP A 26 -11.25 9.93 -0.97
N HIS A 27 -12.23 10.80 -0.63
CA HIS A 27 -12.75 11.06 0.72
C HIS A 27 -11.66 11.17 1.80
N PRO A 28 -10.64 12.03 1.62
CA PRO A 28 -9.56 12.14 2.59
C PRO A 28 -10.10 12.62 3.95
N LEU A 29 -9.79 11.87 5.00
CA LEU A 29 -10.17 12.26 6.36
C LEU A 29 -9.41 13.54 6.73
N HIS A 30 -10.15 14.65 6.86
CA HIS A 30 -9.57 15.98 7.09
C HIS A 30 -8.54 16.42 6.04
N GLY A 31 -8.74 16.04 4.77
CA GLY A 31 -7.80 16.40 3.69
C GLY A 31 -6.48 15.65 3.75
N LYS A 32 -6.38 14.59 4.57
CA LYS A 32 -5.19 13.72 4.64
C LYS A 32 -5.54 12.30 4.26
N SER A 33 -4.61 11.64 3.59
CA SER A 33 -4.70 10.22 3.25
C SER A 33 -3.55 9.45 3.91
N PRO A 34 -3.84 8.40 4.70
CA PRO A 34 -2.80 7.58 5.31
C PRO A 34 -2.17 6.66 4.26
N ARG A 35 -0.84 6.50 4.35
CA ARG A 35 -0.03 5.58 3.56
C ARG A 35 0.73 4.67 4.54
N PRO A 36 0.10 3.56 5.00
CA PRO A 36 0.76 2.61 5.88
C PRO A 36 1.94 1.93 5.17
N SER A 37 2.89 1.39 5.92
CA SER A 37 3.86 0.45 5.35
C SER A 37 3.17 -0.87 4.97
N PRO A 38 3.72 -1.65 4.02
CA PRO A 38 3.28 -3.02 3.78
C PRO A 38 3.28 -3.88 5.05
N ALA A 39 4.32 -3.72 5.88
CA ALA A 39 4.48 -4.46 7.14
C ALA A 39 3.39 -4.10 8.17
N PHE A 40 2.92 -2.84 8.20
CA PHE A 40 1.81 -2.43 9.06
C PHE A 40 0.53 -3.20 8.71
N ILE A 41 0.21 -3.26 7.41
CA ILE A 41 -0.97 -3.99 6.91
C ILE A 41 -0.85 -5.47 7.25
N GLU A 42 0.30 -6.07 6.95
CA GLU A 42 0.54 -7.49 7.21
C GLU A 42 0.43 -7.83 8.70
N ASN A 43 1.08 -7.05 9.56
CA ASN A 43 0.99 -7.21 11.00
C ASN A 43 -0.44 -7.07 11.52
N PHE A 44 -1.22 -6.12 11.00
CA PHE A 44 -2.63 -5.97 11.36
C PHE A 44 -3.42 -7.24 11.05
N PHE A 45 -3.34 -7.77 9.82
CA PHE A 45 -4.12 -8.94 9.42
C PHE A 45 -3.64 -10.24 10.10
N LEU A 46 -2.32 -10.42 10.27
CA LEU A 46 -1.76 -11.56 11.00
C LEU A 46 -2.30 -11.61 12.45
N ARG A 47 -2.34 -10.46 13.13
CA ARG A 47 -2.87 -10.36 14.50
C ARG A 47 -4.37 -10.66 14.61
N HIS A 48 -5.11 -10.59 13.50
CA HIS A 48 -6.53 -10.92 13.43
C HIS A 48 -6.80 -12.30 12.80
N GLY A 49 -5.77 -13.17 12.79
CA GLY A 49 -5.90 -14.57 12.40
C GLY A 49 -6.04 -14.80 10.89
N PHE A 50 -5.61 -13.85 10.05
CA PHE A 50 -5.58 -14.05 8.61
C PHE A 50 -4.23 -14.61 8.16
N LYS A 51 -4.26 -15.49 7.17
CA LYS A 51 -3.11 -15.79 6.31
C LYS A 51 -3.04 -14.76 5.20
N ILE A 52 -1.82 -14.49 4.74
CA ILE A 52 -1.55 -13.39 3.82
C ILE A 52 -0.74 -13.88 2.64
N GLU A 53 -1.17 -13.48 1.45
CA GLU A 53 -0.40 -13.59 0.22
C GLU A 53 -0.26 -12.18 -0.37
N ARG A 54 0.98 -11.67 -0.42
CA ARG A 54 1.30 -10.37 -1.03
C ARG A 54 1.77 -10.60 -2.46
N TYR A 55 1.23 -9.84 -3.39
CA TYR A 55 1.61 -9.90 -4.80
C TYR A 55 2.61 -8.79 -5.15
N VAL A 56 3.70 -9.19 -5.79
CA VAL A 56 4.78 -8.31 -6.29
C VAL A 56 5.01 -8.68 -7.75
N THR A 57 4.02 -8.41 -8.60
CA THR A 57 4.08 -8.73 -10.04
C THR A 57 4.11 -7.46 -10.89
N PRO A 58 4.96 -7.41 -11.94
CA PRO A 58 4.97 -6.30 -12.88
C PRO A 58 3.69 -6.20 -13.72
N ASP A 59 2.89 -7.28 -13.82
CA ASP A 59 1.68 -7.32 -14.66
C ASP A 59 0.58 -6.38 -14.17
N LEU A 60 0.61 -6.01 -12.89
CA LEU A 60 -0.32 -5.05 -12.29
C LEU A 60 0.11 -3.60 -12.47
N ASN A 61 1.32 -3.35 -12.98
CA ASN A 61 1.82 -1.99 -13.16
C ASN A 61 0.98 -1.21 -14.17
N SER A 62 0.82 0.08 -13.90
CA SER A 62 0.15 1.01 -14.79
C SER A 62 0.91 2.33 -14.89
N ARG A 63 0.42 3.25 -15.72
CA ARG A 63 1.04 4.57 -15.92
C ARG A 63 1.31 5.32 -14.62
N PHE A 64 0.45 5.17 -13.62
CA PHE A 64 0.52 5.93 -12.37
C PHE A 64 0.74 5.08 -11.12
N ASN A 65 0.73 3.75 -11.24
CA ASN A 65 0.88 2.83 -10.10
C ASN A 65 1.96 1.78 -10.37
N ARG A 66 2.79 1.52 -9.35
CA ARG A 66 3.82 0.46 -9.38
C ARG A 66 3.57 -0.54 -8.24
N TYR A 67 3.65 -1.84 -8.55
CA TYR A 67 3.40 -2.96 -7.61
C TYR A 67 4.62 -3.85 -7.39
N ASP A 68 5.57 -3.90 -8.32
CA ASP A 68 6.82 -4.69 -8.28
C ASP A 68 8.04 -3.89 -7.79
N TRP A 69 7.83 -2.82 -7.02
CA TRP A 69 8.93 -2.03 -6.49
C TRP A 69 9.58 -2.71 -5.28
N GLU A 70 10.89 -2.56 -5.12
CA GLU A 70 11.65 -3.03 -3.96
C GLU A 70 11.73 -1.97 -2.84
N PRO A 71 11.57 -2.35 -1.56
CA PRO A 71 11.70 -1.43 -0.44
C PRO A 71 13.10 -0.83 -0.33
N LYS A 72 13.17 0.49 -0.15
CA LYS A 72 14.39 1.25 0.19
C LYS A 72 14.30 1.89 1.58
N ASN A 73 13.19 1.72 2.30
CA ASN A 73 12.99 2.20 3.68
C ASN A 73 13.19 3.72 3.85
N ASN A 74 12.79 4.51 2.85
CA ASN A 74 12.98 5.96 2.84
C ASN A 74 11.69 6.76 3.12
N ASN A 75 10.61 6.07 3.50
CA ASN A 75 9.29 6.63 3.82
C ASN A 75 8.60 7.39 2.68
N ARG A 76 9.08 7.25 1.44
CA ARG A 76 8.40 7.86 0.28
C ARG A 76 7.09 7.14 0.00
N VAL A 77 6.15 7.87 -0.60
CA VAL A 77 4.84 7.37 -1.01
C VAL A 77 4.70 7.31 -2.53
N PHE A 78 5.80 7.58 -3.25
CA PHE A 78 5.90 7.54 -4.70
C PHE A 78 7.35 7.28 -5.15
N ILE A 79 7.51 6.75 -6.37
CA ILE A 79 8.77 6.67 -7.10
C ILE A 79 8.79 7.73 -8.19
N ARG A 80 9.97 8.24 -8.54
CA ARG A 80 10.13 9.15 -9.69
C ARG A 80 10.47 8.33 -10.94
N ASN A 81 9.73 8.55 -12.01
CA ASN A 81 10.00 7.97 -13.33
C ASN A 81 9.77 9.04 -14.41
N ILE A 82 10.81 9.40 -15.15
CA ILE A 82 10.80 10.40 -16.25
C ILE A 82 9.96 11.65 -15.87
N GLY A 83 10.35 12.34 -14.81
CA GLY A 83 9.66 13.55 -14.34
C GLY A 83 8.29 13.35 -13.66
N MET A 84 7.73 12.14 -13.67
CA MET A 84 6.44 11.81 -13.06
C MET A 84 6.60 11.18 -11.68
N LYS A 85 5.64 11.46 -10.79
CA LYS A 85 5.46 10.73 -9.53
C LYS A 85 4.55 9.53 -9.80
N ILE A 86 5.05 8.33 -9.56
CA ILE A 86 4.31 7.07 -9.66
C ILE A 86 3.98 6.60 -8.25
N ASN A 87 2.70 6.39 -7.96
CA ASN A 87 2.26 5.88 -6.66
C ASN A 87 2.80 4.47 -6.46
N ILE A 88 3.30 4.20 -5.27
CA ILE A 88 3.64 2.83 -4.87
C ILE A 88 2.40 2.20 -4.23
N ARG A 89 2.02 1.05 -4.78
CA ARG A 89 0.87 0.27 -4.32
C ARG A 89 1.32 -1.16 -4.01
N ARG A 90 0.47 -1.87 -3.29
CA ARG A 90 0.60 -3.29 -3.02
C ARG A 90 -0.79 -3.93 -3.07
N PHE A 91 -0.78 -5.21 -3.38
CA PHE A 91 -1.98 -6.03 -3.52
C PHE A 91 -1.83 -7.26 -2.63
N TRP A 92 -2.89 -7.59 -1.88
CA TRP A 92 -2.92 -8.73 -0.99
C TRP A 92 -4.20 -9.55 -1.17
N ARG A 93 -4.03 -10.86 -1.02
CA ARG A 93 -5.11 -11.78 -0.70
C ARG A 93 -5.00 -12.18 0.75
N PHE A 94 -6.13 -12.13 1.44
CA PHE A 94 -6.28 -12.56 2.83
C PHE A 94 -7.28 -13.70 2.86
N TYR A 95 -7.03 -14.70 3.70
CA TYR A 95 -7.91 -15.85 3.87
C TYR A 95 -7.77 -16.40 5.29
N ARG A 96 -8.84 -16.97 5.82
CA ARG A 96 -8.86 -17.75 7.07
C ARG A 96 -8.99 -19.23 6.74
N GLU A 97 -8.56 -20.11 7.65
CA GLU A 97 -8.64 -21.56 7.45
C GLU A 97 -10.08 -22.07 7.24
N ASN A 98 -11.08 -21.33 7.71
CA ASN A 98 -12.50 -21.66 7.53
C ASN A 98 -13.14 -21.02 6.29
N ASP A 99 -12.39 -20.29 5.47
CA ASP A 99 -12.93 -19.60 4.28
C ASP A 99 -12.91 -20.50 3.01
N ASN A 100 -12.60 -21.80 3.15
CA ASN A 100 -12.77 -22.81 2.10
C ASN A 100 -14.19 -23.42 2.14
N GLY A 101 -15.21 -22.57 2.09
CA GLY A 101 -16.61 -22.96 1.85
C GLY A 101 -16.92 -23.01 0.36
#